data_AF-A0A1N6KPJ9-F1
#
_entry.id   AF-A0A1N6KPJ9-F1
#
_cell.length_a   1.000
_cell.length_b   1.000
_cell.length_c   1.000
_cell.angle_alpha   90.00
_cell.angle_beta   90.00
_cell.angle_gamma   90.00
#
_symmetry.space_group_name_H-M   'P 1'
#
loop_
_entity.id
_entity.type
_entity.pdbx_description
1 polymer ?
#
loop_
_entity_poly.entity_id
_entity_poly.type
_entity_poly.pdbx_seq_one_letter_code
_entity_poly.pdbx_strand_id
1 'polypeptide(L)' 'MATRTATARSLKVACPFCMAGEAITLDLNDLRACTCESCSESFSPQQAYDRAAELAAKWASVVAWIESAPVT' A
#
# COMPACT_ATOMS: atom_id res chain seq x y z
N MET A 1 2.29 3.01 -35.40
CA MET A 1 1.99 3.61 -34.08
C MET A 1 3.09 3.17 -33.13
N ALA A 2 3.96 4.08 -32.69
CA ALA A 2 4.99 3.76 -31.70
C ALA A 2 4.37 3.85 -30.31
N THR A 3 4.13 2.70 -29.69
CA THR A 3 3.67 2.62 -28.29
C THR A 3 4.82 3.10 -27.42
N ARG A 4 4.70 4.30 -26.84
CA ARG A 4 5.67 4.81 -25.87
C ARG A 4 5.62 3.91 -24.65
N THR A 5 6.63 3.07 -24.47
CA THR A 5 6.87 2.35 -23.22
C THR A 5 7.24 3.39 -22.17
N ALA A 6 6.26 3.89 -21.42
CA ALA A 6 6.51 4.78 -20.30
C ALA A 6 7.34 4.02 -19.26
N THR A 7 8.48 4.59 -18.89
CA THR A 7 9.39 4.03 -17.90
C THR A 7 8.68 4.00 -16.55
N ALA A 8 8.08 2.87 -16.16
CA ALA A 8 7.47 2.71 -14.85
C ALA A 8 8.51 3.04 -13.77
N ARG A 9 8.25 4.08 -12.98
CA ARG A 9 9.04 4.37 -11.78
C ARG A 9 8.37 3.62 -10.64
N SER A 10 9.02 2.58 -10.15
CA SER A 10 8.56 1.85 -8.98
C SER A 10 8.92 2.62 -7.72
N LEU A 11 7.90 3.00 -6.95
CA LEU A 11 8.09 3.46 -5.58
C LEU A 11 8.11 2.21 -4.70
N LYS A 12 9.19 1.98 -3.97
CA LYS A 12 9.37 0.83 -3.07
C LYS A 12 8.48 0.98 -1.83
N VAL A 13 7.18 0.71 -1.97
CA VAL A 13 6.18 0.75 -0.89
C VAL A 13 5.48 -0.59 -0.80
N ALA A 14 5.13 -1.00 0.42
CA ALA A 14 4.35 -2.21 0.65
C ALA A 14 2.91 -2.03 0.16
N CYS A 15 2.34 -3.07 -0.45
CA CYS A 15 0.93 -3.08 -0.83
C CYS A 15 0.05 -3.04 0.44
N PRO A 16 -0.89 -2.09 0.57
CA PRO A 16 -1.75 -2.01 1.75
C PRO A 16 -2.81 -3.13 1.84
N PHE A 17 -2.97 -3.94 0.79
CA PHE A 17 -3.94 -5.03 0.73
C PHE A 17 -3.31 -6.38 1.06
N CYS A 18 -2.20 -6.74 0.39
CA CYS A 18 -1.52 -8.02 0.61
C CYS A 18 -0.25 -7.91 1.46
N MET A 19 0.16 -6.70 1.85
CA MET A 19 1.37 -6.42 2.65
C MET A 19 2.68 -6.89 2.01
N ALA A 20 2.66 -7.28 0.73
CA ALA A 20 3.87 -7.59 -0.02
C ALA A 20 4.72 -6.32 -0.17
N GLY A 21 6.00 -6.44 0.21
CA GLY A 21 6.97 -5.35 0.08
C GLY A 21 7.33 -5.09 -1.38
N GLU A 22 7.56 -3.82 -1.72
CA GLU A 22 8.03 -3.39 -3.05
C GLU A 22 7.16 -3.86 -4.22
N ALA A 23 5.88 -4.13 -3.98
CA ALA A 23 4.99 -4.77 -4.94
C ALA A 23 4.06 -3.80 -5.67
N ILE A 24 4.19 -2.48 -5.46
CA ILE A 24 3.31 -1.46 -6.09
C ILE A 24 4.01 -0.86 -7.32
N THR A 25 3.32 -0.95 -8.45
CA THR A 25 3.70 -0.30 -9.71
C THR A 25 2.74 0.86 -9.98
N LEU A 26 3.30 2.01 -10.36
CA LEU A 26 2.55 3.22 -10.70
C LEU A 26 2.60 3.43 -12.22
N ASP A 27 1.44 3.53 -12.86
CA ASP A 27 1.40 3.91 -14.28
C ASP A 27 1.62 5.42 -14.40
N LEU A 28 2.69 5.83 -15.08
CA LEU A 28 2.99 7.25 -15.30
C LEU A 28 2.07 7.90 -16.33
N ASN A 29 1.36 7.11 -17.14
CA ASN A 29 0.33 7.62 -18.05
C ASN A 29 -1.00 7.81 -17.33
N ASP A 30 -1.25 7.03 -16.28
CA ASP A 30 -2.45 7.09 -15.45
C ASP A 30 -2.09 7.17 -13.96
N LEU A 31 -1.74 8.38 -13.52
CA LEU A 31 -1.38 8.70 -12.13
C LEU A 31 -2.55 8.57 -11.14
N ARG A 32 -3.71 8.05 -11.57
CA ARG A 32 -4.89 7.84 -10.73
C ARG A 32 -4.96 6.43 -10.16
N ALA A 33 -4.22 5.49 -10.73
CA ALA A 33 -4.26 4.09 -10.35
C ALA A 33 -2.86 3.55 -10.03
N CYS A 34 -2.82 2.77 -8.96
CA CYS A 34 -1.70 1.94 -8.56
C CYS A 34 -2.12 0.49 -8.75
N THR A 35 -1.19 -0.36 -9.18
CA THR A 35 -1.43 -1.80 -9.30
C THR A 35 -0.42 -2.55 -8.47
N CYS A 36 -0.87 -3.54 -7.70
CA CYS A 36 0.02 -4.44 -7.00
C CYS A 36 0.32 -5.69 -7.84
N GLU A 37 1.59 -6.00 -8.05
CA GLU A 37 2.01 -7.18 -8.84
C GLU A 37 1.80 -8.49 -8.09
N SER A 38 1.80 -8.46 -6.75
CA SER A 38 1.63 -9.67 -5.93
C SER A 38 0.17 -10.12 -5.81
N CYS A 39 -0.77 -9.19 -5.61
CA CYS A 39 -2.20 -9.53 -5.49
C CYS A 39 -3.03 -9.14 -6.71
N SER A 40 -2.43 -8.52 -7.72
CA SER A 40 -3.11 -8.03 -8.94
C SER A 40 -4.24 -7.03 -8.68
N GLU A 41 -4.34 -6.46 -7.48
CA GLU A 41 -5.33 -5.42 -7.20
C GLU A 41 -4.91 -4.07 -7.79
N SER A 42 -5.90 -3.39 -8.36
CA SER A 42 -5.79 -2.01 -8.84
C SER A 42 -6.57 -1.10 -7.88
N PHE A 43 -5.93 -0.05 -7.39
CA PHE A 43 -6.49 0.86 -6.40
C PHE A 43 -5.97 2.28 -6.60
N SER A 44 -6.74 3.27 -6.16
CA SER A 44 -6.26 4.66 -6.17
C SER A 44 -5.26 4.93 -5.03
N PRO A 45 -4.39 5.95 -5.17
CA PRO A 45 -3.53 6.40 -4.08
C PRO A 45 -4.30 6.74 -2.80
N GLN A 46 -5.50 7.31 -2.92
CA GLN A 46 -6.35 7.63 -1.75
C GLN A 46 -6.82 6.36 -1.05
N GLN A 47 -7.30 5.36 -1.79
CA GLN A 47 -7.67 4.07 -1.20
C GLN A 47 -6.49 3.38 -0.52
N ALA A 48 -5.29 3.47 -1.11
CA ALA A 48 -4.07 2.95 -0.49
C ALA A 48 -3.77 3.64 0.85
N TYR A 49 -3.89 4.96 0.89
CA TYR A 49 -3.70 5.76 2.11
C TYR A 49 -4.72 5.43 3.18
N ASP A 50 -6.01 5.39 2.84
CA ASP A 50 -7.11 5.09 3.77
C ASP A 50 -6.93 3.69 4.38
N ARG A 51 -6.53 2.71 3.56
CA ARG A 51 -6.29 1.35 4.02
C ARG A 51 -5.08 1.25 4.95
N ALA A 52 -3.99 1.97 4.64
CA ALA A 52 -2.83 2.05 5.52
C ALA A 52 -3.18 2.72 6.86
N ALA A 53 -4.01 3.76 6.85
CA ALA A 53 -4.48 4.44 8.06
C ALA A 53 -5.34 3.51 8.94
N GLU A 54 -6.23 2.71 8.34
CA GLU A 54 -7.01 1.71 9.08
C GLU A 54 -6.12 0.66 9.75
N LEU A 55 -5.09 0.17 9.04
CA LEU A 55 -4.10 -0.76 9.59
C LEU A 55 -3.32 -0.13 10.75
N ALA A 56 -2.89 1.13 10.60
CA ALA A 56 -2.21 1.85 11.66
C ALA A 56 -3.10 2.01 12.91
N ALA A 57 -4.39 2.32 12.75
CA ALA A 57 -5.34 2.42 13.86
C ALA A 57 -5.53 1.10 14.61
N LYS A 58 -5.56 -0.03 13.88
CA LYS A 58 -5.62 -1.37 14.48
C LYS A 58 -4.36 -1.68 15.29
N TRP A 59 -3.18 -1.38 14.74
CA TRP A 59 -1.92 -1.56 15.46
C TRP A 59 -1.82 -0.63 16.68
N ALA A 60 -2.31 0.59 16.60
CA ALA A 60 -2.38 1.50 17.75
C ALA A 60 -3.22 0.89 18.88
N SER A 61 -4.31 0.19 18.56
CA SER A 61 -5.12 -0.53 19.57
C SER A 61 -4.36 -1.69 20.22
N VAL A 62 -3.56 -2.42 19.44
CA VAL A 62 -2.69 -3.50 19.96
C VAL A 62 -1.62 -2.94 20.88
N VAL A 63 -0.96 -1.84 20.50
CA VAL A 63 0.03 -1.16 21.35
C VAL A 63 -0.59 -0.74 22.67
N ALA A 64 -1.74 -0.05 22.63
CA ALA A 64 -2.44 0.36 23.85
C ALA A 64 -2.82 -0.83 24.74
N TRP A 65 -3.25 -1.95 24.14
CA TRP A 65 -3.55 -3.17 24.89
C TRP A 65 -2.32 -3.74 25.59
N ILE A 66 -1.19 -3.86 24.87
CA ILE A 66 0.08 -4.36 25.42
C ILE A 66 0.58 -3.45 26.54
N GLU A 67 0.54 -2.13 26.35
CA GLU A 67 0.99 -1.15 27.36
C GLU A 67 0.10 -1.13 28.60
N SER A 68 -1.20 -1.44 28.44
CA SER A 68 -2.15 -1.55 29.55
C SER A 68 -2.06 -2.87 30.32
N ALA A 69 -1.36 -3.88 29.78
CA ALA A 69 -1.28 -5.19 30.39
C ALA A 69 -0.39 -5.13 31.66
N PRO A 70 -0.88 -5.61 32.81
CA PRO A 70 -0.05 -5.68 34.01
C PRO A 70 1.07 -6.70 33.77
N VAL A 71 2.31 -6.22 33.76
CA VAL A 71 3.51 -7.06 33.79
C VAL A 71 3.56 -7.74 35.15
N THR A 72 3.24 -9.04 35.18
CA THR A 72 3.50 -9.93 36.33
C THR A 72 4.94 -10.40 36.34
#